data_AF-A0AAD5UMX3-F1
#
_entry.id   AF-A0AAD5UMX3-F1
#
_cell.length_a   1.000
_cell.length_b   1.000
_cell.length_c   1.000
_cell.angle_alpha   90.00
_cell.angle_beta   90.00
_cell.angle_gamma   90.00
#
_symmetry.space_group_name_H-M   'P 1'
#
loop_
_entity.id
_entity.type
_entity.pdbx_description
1 polymer ?
#
loop_
_entity_poly.entity_id
_entity_poly.type
_entity_poly.pdbx_seq_one_letter_code
_entity_poly.pdbx_strand_id
1 'polypeptide(L)'
;MEGENKVRKALDIGDLLDSENSSPKAATPKREDSKDALWGPDISLEGKEEENPFQIQEQQVQIPQETKPVFENMALENSLDIDNEPDQLARLPTIQLPLNISPVKTENLSAASSIKSSIPKSRLVPTPAVIDPIHYKLPTRRWIDPVNFSDIPALDPLNDTITKIFGNVHSSQRPNRIKMSLEQALEYEDPYDPLIKSFNWRQVALLARNDLISTHPADVKDIMHLWYVRWSAMIKLKLYDLIQSEIDKLKANELQEMMYELYPDIFPDQSGQMVSFEVLCLIAHLPSLKGNHHESIHRIYKLMYPQRPWDFIPDNTQHYQLVLYVVCLLIQISDLVLAASVLNELLQEHESDPHMWSMLGRLYLQAGDLETAKEIFFKVESMLGLPQSTEFQKLPEYPQPELILSQRGFYYFAIGDYNEALNQFTQLLTTCPEYDSAKNNVAICQLYAGNVSQASR
;
A
#
# COMPACT_ATOMS: atom_id res chain seq x y z
N MET A 1 25.13 26.55 7.43
CA MET A 1 24.85 26.37 8.87
C MET A 1 23.81 27.34 9.45
N GLU A 2 23.06 28.12 8.65
CA GLU A 2 21.88 28.89 9.13
C GLU A 2 20.54 28.43 8.52
N GLY A 3 20.55 27.45 7.60
CA GLY A 3 19.34 26.85 7.02
C GLY A 3 18.79 25.65 7.78
N GLU A 4 19.64 24.86 8.45
CA GLU A 4 19.27 23.62 9.14
C GLU A 4 18.50 23.85 10.46
N ASN A 5 18.58 25.05 11.04
CA ASN A 5 17.90 25.38 12.30
C ASN A 5 16.46 25.88 12.14
N LYS A 6 15.98 26.14 10.92
CA LYS A 6 14.57 26.52 10.69
C LYS A 6 13.64 25.31 10.54
N VAL A 7 14.12 24.20 9.98
CA VAL A 7 13.34 22.96 9.83
C VAL A 7 13.09 22.28 11.18
N ARG A 8 14.07 22.34 12.11
CA ARG A 8 13.92 21.79 13.47
C ARG A 8 12.88 22.49 14.35
N LYS A 9 12.45 23.70 14.00
CA LYS A 9 11.57 24.53 14.85
C LYS A 9 10.09 24.49 14.44
N ALA A 10 9.75 23.83 13.33
CA ALA A 10 8.39 23.80 12.78
C ALA A 10 7.64 22.47 12.98
N LEU A 11 8.31 21.42 13.50
CA LEU A 11 7.77 20.06 13.61
C LEU A 11 7.89 19.47 15.04
N ASP A 12 7.77 20.33 16.05
CA ASP A 12 7.68 19.90 17.46
C ASP A 12 6.22 19.53 17.78
N ILE A 13 5.77 18.37 17.28
CA ILE A 13 4.46 17.75 17.62
C ILE A 13 4.67 16.63 18.67
N GLY A 14 5.85 16.59 19.31
CA GLY A 14 6.18 15.63 20.38
C GLY A 14 5.45 15.89 21.71
N ASP A 15 5.03 17.13 21.98
CA ASP A 15 4.53 17.52 23.31
C ASP A 15 2.99 17.43 23.49
N LEU A 16 2.26 16.90 22.51
CA LEU A 16 0.79 16.80 22.55
C LEU A 16 0.25 15.39 22.84
N LEU A 17 1.12 14.41 23.10
CA LEU A 17 0.73 13.03 23.44
C LEU A 17 1.09 12.56 24.87
N ASP A 18 1.67 13.42 25.70
CA ASP A 18 2.11 13.05 27.07
C ASP A 18 1.27 13.66 28.22
N SER A 19 0.05 14.12 27.95
CA SER A 19 -0.82 14.74 28.98
C SER A 19 -2.12 13.99 29.31
N GLU A 20 -2.20 12.68 29.12
CA GLU A 20 -3.27 11.86 29.72
C GLU A 20 -2.74 10.51 30.20
N ASN A 21 -1.89 10.51 31.24
CA ASN A 21 -1.75 9.37 32.16
C ASN A 21 -0.93 9.77 33.40
N SER A 22 -1.59 10.39 34.39
CA SER A 22 -1.07 10.38 35.76
C SER A 22 -2.19 10.01 36.74
N SER A 23 -2.32 8.71 37.01
CA SER A 23 -3.03 8.22 38.20
C SER A 23 -2.14 8.42 39.43
N PRO A 24 -2.64 8.99 40.55
CA PRO A 24 -1.83 9.22 41.72
C PRO A 24 -1.68 7.96 42.59
N LYS A 25 -0.47 7.80 43.12
CA LYS A 25 0.01 6.71 43.98
C LYS A 25 -0.83 6.54 45.25
N ALA A 26 -1.28 5.30 45.50
CA ALA A 26 -1.80 4.88 46.79
C ALA A 26 -0.66 4.61 47.78
N ALA A 27 -0.56 5.44 48.82
CA ALA A 27 0.20 5.16 50.03
C ALA A 27 -0.78 4.78 51.14
N THR A 28 -0.54 3.64 51.78
CA THR A 28 -1.28 3.16 52.95
C THR A 28 -1.03 4.04 54.18
N PRO A 29 -2.05 4.22 55.04
CA PRO A 29 -1.75 4.35 56.46
C PRO A 29 -2.63 3.45 57.36
N LYS A 30 -2.15 3.39 58.59
CA LYS A 30 -2.41 2.46 59.69
C LYS A 30 -3.78 2.63 60.35
N ARG A 31 -4.18 1.55 61.04
CA ARG A 31 -5.24 1.46 62.07
C ARG A 31 -5.06 2.49 63.18
N GLU A 32 -6.17 3.08 63.64
CA GLU A 32 -6.47 3.41 65.03
C GLU A 32 -8.00 3.61 65.23
N ASP A 33 -8.45 3.53 66.48
CA ASP A 33 -9.71 3.01 67.00
C ASP A 33 -10.97 3.90 67.01
N SER A 34 -12.11 3.24 67.28
CA SER A 34 -13.38 3.73 67.91
C SER A 34 -14.40 4.42 66.99
N LYS A 35 -15.73 4.33 67.13
CA LYS A 35 -16.72 3.56 67.92
C LYS A 35 -18.10 3.95 67.34
N ASP A 36 -19.13 3.13 67.60
CA ASP A 36 -20.58 3.42 67.52
C ASP A 36 -21.23 3.38 66.11
N ALA A 37 -22.01 2.32 65.80
CA ALA A 37 -23.47 2.20 65.98
C ALA A 37 -24.26 2.84 64.81
N LEU A 38 -25.33 2.31 64.21
CA LEU A 38 -26.23 1.17 64.46
C LEU A 38 -27.11 1.03 63.18
N TRP A 39 -27.61 -0.18 62.92
CA TRP A 39 -28.81 -0.55 62.11
C TRP A 39 -28.85 -0.45 60.57
N GLY A 40 -29.04 -1.62 59.92
CA GLY A 40 -29.86 -1.79 58.70
C GLY A 40 -31.36 -1.86 59.04
N PRO A 41 -32.26 -2.47 58.23
CA PRO A 41 -32.02 -3.36 57.08
C PRO A 41 -32.93 -3.13 55.83
N ASP A 42 -32.75 -4.04 54.88
CA ASP A 42 -33.52 -4.39 53.66
C ASP A 42 -35.03 -4.15 53.63
N ILE A 43 -35.59 -4.03 52.40
CA ILE A 43 -36.74 -4.81 51.88
C ILE A 43 -36.82 -4.62 50.35
N SER A 44 -36.82 -5.74 49.60
CA SER A 44 -37.26 -5.88 48.21
C SER A 44 -38.79 -6.00 48.16
N LEU A 45 -39.46 -5.62 47.06
CA LEU A 45 -40.73 -6.24 46.61
C LEU A 45 -41.13 -5.81 45.18
N GLU A 46 -41.86 -6.72 44.54
CA GLU A 46 -42.19 -6.89 43.12
C GLU A 46 -43.26 -5.94 42.54
N GLY A 47 -43.20 -5.75 41.21
CA GLY A 47 -44.29 -5.93 40.24
C GLY A 47 -45.54 -5.03 40.28
N LYS A 48 -45.84 -4.38 39.13
CA LYS A 48 -47.14 -4.43 38.42
C LYS A 48 -47.16 -3.56 37.15
N GLU A 49 -47.69 -4.14 36.08
CA GLU A 49 -48.16 -3.47 34.86
C GLU A 49 -49.41 -2.65 35.15
N GLU A 50 -49.61 -1.51 34.45
CA GLU A 50 -50.93 -1.07 33.97
C GLU A 50 -50.83 0.13 32.99
N GLU A 51 -51.42 -0.12 31.82
CA GLU A 51 -52.15 0.70 30.84
C GLU A 51 -51.95 2.22 30.64
N ASN A 52 -52.02 2.55 29.36
CA ASN A 52 -51.97 3.85 28.70
C ASN A 52 -53.41 4.37 28.46
N PRO A 53 -53.71 5.65 28.71
CA PRO A 53 -54.71 6.31 27.87
C PRO A 53 -54.35 7.76 27.55
N PHE A 54 -54.49 8.19 26.30
CA PHE A 54 -55.19 9.42 25.85
C PHE A 54 -54.99 9.63 24.34
N GLN A 55 -56.08 9.43 23.59
CA GLN A 55 -56.29 9.91 22.21
C GLN A 55 -56.85 11.36 22.23
N ILE A 56 -56.97 11.95 21.03
CA ILE A 56 -57.77 13.13 20.59
C ILE A 56 -56.88 14.39 20.39
N GLN A 57 -56.87 15.17 19.29
CA GLN A 57 -57.82 15.47 18.21
C GLN A 57 -57.10 16.03 16.96
N GLU A 58 -57.63 15.73 15.77
CA GLU A 58 -57.32 16.39 14.49
C GLU A 58 -58.01 17.76 14.38
N GLN A 59 -57.32 18.76 13.81
CA GLN A 59 -57.94 19.92 13.18
C GLN A 59 -57.31 20.18 11.80
N GLN A 60 -58.17 20.17 10.79
CA GLN A 60 -57.90 20.50 9.39
C GLN A 60 -57.76 22.01 9.19
N VAL A 61 -56.74 22.45 8.44
CA VAL A 61 -56.75 23.74 7.72
C VAL A 61 -56.16 23.53 6.32
N GLN A 62 -56.82 24.14 5.32
CA GLN A 62 -56.65 23.97 3.88
C GLN A 62 -55.35 24.56 3.30
N ILE A 63 -54.95 23.97 2.16
CA ILE A 63 -53.76 24.19 1.30
C ILE A 63 -53.91 25.49 0.47
N PRO A 64 -52.82 26.10 -0.04
CA PRO A 64 -52.51 25.87 -1.46
C PRO A 64 -51.03 25.61 -1.80
N GLN A 65 -50.91 24.76 -2.82
CA GLN A 65 -49.83 24.19 -3.63
C GLN A 65 -48.56 25.05 -3.86
N GLU A 66 -47.38 24.39 -3.81
CA GLU A 66 -46.57 24.11 -5.02
C GLU A 66 -45.40 23.10 -4.74
N THR A 67 -45.56 21.93 -5.37
CA THR A 67 -44.64 20.84 -5.78
C THR A 67 -43.13 20.87 -5.49
N LYS A 68 -42.64 19.82 -4.80
CA LYS A 68 -41.48 18.96 -5.18
C LYS A 68 -41.72 17.54 -4.65
N PRO A 69 -41.53 16.45 -5.43
CA PRO A 69 -41.68 15.10 -4.90
C PRO A 69 -40.45 14.69 -4.09
N VAL A 70 -40.68 14.45 -2.80
CA VAL A 70 -39.86 13.58 -1.96
C VAL A 70 -40.23 12.15 -2.35
N PHE A 71 -39.25 11.33 -2.74
CA PHE A 71 -39.44 9.89 -2.73
C PHE A 71 -38.80 9.32 -1.48
N GLU A 72 -39.68 8.95 -0.55
CA GLU A 72 -39.41 8.13 0.62
C GLU A 72 -38.90 6.75 0.21
N ASN A 73 -37.99 6.25 1.04
CA ASN A 73 -37.51 4.89 1.07
C ASN A 73 -38.68 3.92 1.28
N MET A 74 -38.96 3.08 0.29
CA MET A 74 -39.82 1.92 0.47
C MET A 74 -38.93 0.69 0.58
N ALA A 75 -38.69 0.28 1.83
CA ALA A 75 -38.14 -1.00 2.18
C ALA A 75 -39.09 -2.10 1.70
N LEU A 76 -38.57 -3.01 0.89
CA LEU A 76 -39.14 -4.33 0.71
C LEU A 76 -38.19 -5.31 1.41
N GLU A 77 -38.56 -5.65 2.63
CA GLU A 77 -38.05 -6.78 3.37
C GLU A 77 -38.28 -8.05 2.56
N ASN A 78 -37.21 -8.81 2.32
CA ASN A 78 -37.27 -10.26 2.32
C ASN A 78 -35.96 -10.77 2.92
N SER A 79 -36.13 -11.32 4.13
CA SER A 79 -35.13 -11.94 4.99
C SER A 79 -34.38 -13.07 4.30
N LEU A 80 -33.05 -13.03 4.36
CA LEU A 80 -32.21 -14.22 4.57
C LEU A 80 -30.96 -13.76 5.34
N ASP A 81 -30.94 -14.11 6.63
CA ASP A 81 -29.84 -13.89 7.57
C ASP A 81 -28.54 -14.53 7.09
N ILE A 82 -27.48 -13.72 6.88
CA ILE A 82 -26.08 -14.13 7.03
C ILE A 82 -25.29 -12.91 7.57
N ASP A 83 -24.97 -12.98 8.87
CA ASP A 83 -23.98 -12.26 9.69
C ASP A 83 -23.29 -11.00 9.13
N ASN A 84 -23.51 -9.90 9.86
CA ASN A 84 -23.00 -8.54 9.70
C ASN A 84 -21.47 -8.40 9.79
N GLU A 85 -20.87 -7.74 8.80
CA GLU A 85 -19.70 -6.87 8.93
C GLU A 85 -20.19 -5.42 8.69
N PRO A 86 -20.13 -4.51 9.68
CA PRO A 86 -20.66 -3.16 9.52
C PRO A 86 -19.57 -2.21 9.03
N ASP A 87 -19.45 -1.98 7.71
CA ASP A 87 -18.81 -0.74 7.18
C ASP A 87 -18.94 -0.50 5.66
N GLN A 88 -19.84 -1.18 4.94
CA GLN A 88 -19.91 -1.10 3.47
C GLN A 88 -21.12 -0.36 2.87
N LEU A 89 -21.80 0.53 3.61
CA LEU A 89 -22.90 1.31 3.04
C LEU A 89 -22.59 2.82 3.01
N ALA A 90 -22.56 3.35 1.78
CA ALA A 90 -22.39 4.74 1.35
C ALA A 90 -20.95 5.28 1.20
N ARG A 91 -20.18 4.71 0.27
CA ARG A 91 -19.18 5.48 -0.48
C ARG A 91 -19.52 5.38 -1.97
N LEU A 92 -19.57 6.53 -2.67
CA LEU A 92 -19.60 6.56 -4.14
C LEU A 92 -18.46 5.65 -4.67
N PRO A 93 -18.68 4.77 -5.66
CA PRO A 93 -17.60 4.02 -6.26
C PRO A 93 -16.60 4.97 -6.91
N THR A 94 -15.55 5.34 -6.17
CA THR A 94 -14.48 6.22 -6.63
C THR A 94 -13.82 5.52 -7.82
N ILE A 95 -13.61 6.22 -8.95
CA ILE A 95 -12.45 5.87 -9.78
C ILE A 95 -11.31 5.76 -8.78
N GLN A 96 -10.76 4.57 -8.53
CA GLN A 96 -9.49 4.49 -7.83
C GLN A 96 -8.57 5.30 -8.71
N LEU A 97 -8.34 6.57 -8.40
CA LEU A 97 -7.40 7.42 -9.09
C LEU A 97 -6.08 6.72 -8.78
N PRO A 98 -5.46 5.97 -9.71
CA PRO A 98 -4.19 5.36 -9.37
C PRO A 98 -3.23 6.53 -9.24
N LEU A 99 -3.03 7.06 -8.03
CA LEU A 99 -1.88 7.91 -7.73
C LEU A 99 -0.72 7.02 -8.11
N ASN A 100 -0.20 7.20 -9.31
CA ASN A 100 0.90 6.41 -9.83
C ASN A 100 2.17 6.95 -9.16
N ILE A 101 2.14 6.97 -7.84
CA ILE A 101 3.30 6.97 -6.99
C ILE A 101 3.72 5.53 -7.14
N SER A 102 4.58 5.22 -8.11
CA SER A 102 5.28 3.94 -8.09
C SER A 102 6.14 3.98 -6.84
N PRO A 103 5.74 3.36 -5.70
CA PRO A 103 6.61 3.29 -4.55
C PRO A 103 7.53 2.13 -4.92
N VAL A 104 8.70 2.46 -5.47
CA VAL A 104 9.60 1.53 -6.17
C VAL A 104 9.07 1.17 -7.55
N LYS A 105 9.71 1.71 -8.59
CA LYS A 105 9.58 1.19 -9.95
C LYS A 105 9.77 -0.33 -9.91
N THR A 106 8.81 -1.07 -10.46
CA THR A 106 8.97 -2.47 -10.84
C THR A 106 10.15 -2.72 -11.79
N GLU A 107 10.83 -1.67 -12.27
CA GLU A 107 12.12 -1.74 -12.93
C GLU A 107 13.17 -2.52 -12.12
N ASN A 108 13.10 -2.54 -10.77
CA ASN A 108 14.03 -3.36 -9.97
C ASN A 108 13.82 -4.87 -10.08
N LEU A 109 12.66 -5.34 -10.60
CA LEU A 109 12.49 -6.74 -10.99
C LEU A 109 13.11 -7.03 -12.37
N SER A 110 13.18 -6.03 -13.26
CA SER A 110 13.91 -6.14 -14.54
C SER A 110 15.42 -5.99 -14.40
N ALA A 111 15.90 -5.42 -13.28
CA ALA A 111 17.31 -5.43 -12.87
C ALA A 111 17.82 -6.85 -12.52
N ALA A 112 16.93 -7.85 -12.41
CA ALA A 112 17.29 -9.27 -12.41
C ALA A 112 18.16 -9.67 -13.62
N SER A 113 18.09 -8.89 -14.71
CA SER A 113 18.92 -9.04 -15.91
C SER A 113 20.42 -8.78 -15.73
N SER A 114 20.85 -8.20 -14.60
CA SER A 114 22.27 -7.85 -14.36
C SER A 114 23.04 -8.91 -13.54
N ILE A 115 22.47 -10.11 -13.35
CA ILE A 115 23.19 -11.24 -12.75
C ILE A 115 24.35 -11.61 -13.69
N LYS A 116 25.58 -11.46 -13.21
CA LYS A 116 26.78 -11.85 -13.97
C LYS A 116 26.65 -13.30 -14.44
N SER A 117 26.77 -13.45 -15.75
CA SER A 117 26.82 -14.70 -16.49
C SER A 117 27.92 -15.64 -15.95
N SER A 118 27.55 -16.65 -15.18
CA SER A 118 28.18 -17.99 -15.12
C SER A 118 27.62 -18.80 -13.93
N ILE A 119 26.35 -19.19 -13.99
CA ILE A 119 25.74 -20.05 -12.96
C ILE A 119 25.39 -21.41 -13.59
N PRO A 120 25.94 -22.54 -13.08
CA PRO A 120 25.79 -23.85 -13.70
C PRO A 120 24.35 -24.40 -13.60
N LYS A 121 24.02 -25.26 -14.58
CA LYS A 121 22.69 -25.82 -14.88
C LYS A 121 22.06 -26.73 -13.79
N SER A 122 22.55 -26.76 -12.56
CA SER A 122 22.02 -27.61 -11.47
C SER A 122 21.11 -26.86 -10.48
N ARG A 123 20.30 -25.92 -10.96
CA ARG A 123 19.39 -25.07 -10.15
C ARG A 123 18.21 -25.80 -9.48
N LEU A 124 17.98 -27.07 -9.82
CA LEU A 124 16.86 -27.88 -9.29
C LEU A 124 17.16 -28.46 -7.89
N VAL A 125 18.44 -28.69 -7.57
CA VAL A 125 18.87 -29.17 -6.26
C VAL A 125 19.87 -28.15 -5.70
N PRO A 126 19.52 -27.43 -4.62
CA PRO A 126 20.44 -26.46 -4.04
C PRO A 126 21.64 -27.21 -3.46
N THR A 127 22.82 -26.96 -4.00
CA THR A 127 24.08 -27.44 -3.44
C THR A 127 24.73 -26.29 -2.68
N PRO A 128 24.89 -26.39 -1.35
CA PRO A 128 25.55 -25.35 -0.58
C PRO A 128 26.95 -25.07 -1.15
N ALA A 129 27.31 -23.79 -1.24
CA ALA A 129 28.66 -23.40 -1.63
C ALA A 129 29.70 -24.03 -0.68
N VAL A 130 30.89 -24.36 -1.19
CA VAL A 130 32.02 -24.75 -0.34
C VAL A 130 32.52 -23.48 0.36
N ILE A 131 32.46 -23.43 1.68
CA ILE A 131 32.74 -22.22 2.46
C ILE A 131 34.08 -22.38 3.19
N ASP A 132 35.00 -21.45 2.91
CA ASP A 132 36.26 -21.34 3.65
C ASP A 132 36.03 -20.93 5.12
N PRO A 133 36.85 -21.40 6.08
CA PRO A 133 36.67 -21.10 7.51
C PRO A 133 36.62 -19.61 7.86
N ILE A 134 37.26 -18.75 7.05
CA ILE A 134 37.27 -17.30 7.25
C ILE A 134 35.85 -16.71 7.17
N HIS A 135 34.98 -17.27 6.32
CA HIS A 135 33.63 -16.80 6.10
C HIS A 135 32.62 -17.36 7.13
N TYR A 136 33.05 -18.20 8.08
CA TYR A 136 32.16 -18.77 9.10
C TYR A 136 31.66 -17.72 10.09
N LYS A 137 32.39 -16.62 10.21
CA LYS A 137 32.04 -15.50 11.08
C LYS A 137 31.02 -14.56 10.45
N LEU A 138 30.77 -14.66 9.13
CA LEU A 138 29.86 -13.76 8.45
C LEU A 138 28.40 -14.01 8.86
N PRO A 139 27.63 -12.95 9.16
CA PRO A 139 26.23 -13.09 9.56
C PRO A 139 25.36 -13.53 8.37
N THR A 140 25.76 -13.17 7.15
CA THR A 140 25.13 -13.60 5.88
C THR A 140 25.15 -15.11 5.67
N ARG A 141 26.03 -15.86 6.36
CA ARG A 141 25.96 -17.32 6.38
C ARG A 141 24.64 -17.82 6.94
N ARG A 142 24.12 -17.18 7.99
CA ARG A 142 22.80 -17.51 8.53
C ARG A 142 21.75 -17.29 7.44
N TRP A 143 21.89 -16.22 6.65
CA TRP A 143 20.89 -15.79 5.66
C TRP A 143 20.79 -16.70 4.43
N ILE A 144 21.72 -17.64 4.25
CA ILE A 144 21.66 -18.68 3.20
C ILE A 144 21.33 -20.07 3.76
N ASP A 145 21.13 -20.19 5.07
CA ASP A 145 20.87 -21.48 5.73
C ASP A 145 19.48 -22.03 5.31
N PRO A 146 19.41 -23.29 4.81
CA PRO A 146 18.16 -23.94 4.46
C PRO A 146 17.07 -23.88 5.55
N VAL A 147 17.44 -23.85 6.83
CA VAL A 147 16.53 -23.81 7.99
C VAL A 147 15.69 -22.53 8.05
N ASN A 148 16.16 -21.45 7.43
CA ASN A 148 15.44 -20.18 7.45
C ASN A 148 14.21 -20.19 6.56
N PHE A 149 14.21 -20.99 5.49
CA PHE A 149 13.16 -20.98 4.49
C PHE A 149 12.00 -21.88 4.89
N SER A 150 10.84 -21.27 5.07
CA SER A 150 9.59 -22.00 5.28
C SER A 150 9.07 -22.53 3.94
N ASP A 151 8.42 -23.70 3.97
CA ASP A 151 7.80 -24.25 2.77
C ASP A 151 6.58 -23.43 2.36
N ILE A 152 6.49 -23.13 1.07
CA ILE A 152 5.40 -22.33 0.51
C ILE A 152 4.19 -23.26 0.32
N PRO A 153 3.03 -23.02 0.97
CA PRO A 153 1.87 -23.91 0.87
C PRO A 153 1.36 -23.99 -0.56
N ALA A 154 1.11 -25.20 -1.10
CA ALA A 154 0.61 -25.40 -2.47
C ALA A 154 -0.90 -25.11 -2.62
N LEU A 155 -1.40 -24.05 -1.98
CA LEU A 155 -2.79 -23.66 -2.15
C LEU A 155 -2.99 -23.02 -3.52
N ASP A 156 -4.00 -23.48 -4.24
CA ASP A 156 -4.59 -22.81 -5.40
C ASP A 156 -6.03 -22.44 -5.01
N PRO A 157 -6.22 -21.30 -4.31
CA PRO A 157 -7.52 -20.91 -3.79
C PRO A 157 -8.56 -20.81 -4.90
N LEU A 158 -8.14 -20.51 -6.12
CA LEU A 158 -9.01 -20.44 -7.28
C LEU A 158 -9.46 -21.83 -7.73
N ASN A 159 -8.57 -22.81 -7.79
CA ASN A 159 -8.99 -24.18 -8.06
C ASN A 159 -9.87 -24.73 -6.94
N ASP A 160 -9.57 -24.44 -5.68
CA ASP A 160 -10.37 -24.88 -4.54
C ASP A 160 -11.77 -24.25 -4.57
N THR A 161 -11.86 -22.93 -4.81
CA THR A 161 -13.14 -22.22 -4.95
C THR A 161 -13.92 -22.63 -6.20
N ILE A 162 -13.26 -22.81 -7.35
CA ILE A 162 -13.93 -23.30 -8.57
C ILE A 162 -14.48 -24.71 -8.32
N THR A 163 -13.72 -25.59 -7.68
CA THR A 163 -14.17 -26.95 -7.38
C THR A 163 -15.31 -26.94 -6.37
N LYS A 164 -15.28 -26.01 -5.41
CA LYS A 164 -16.36 -25.82 -4.43
C LYS A 164 -17.64 -25.24 -5.05
N ILE A 165 -17.53 -24.27 -5.96
CA ILE A 165 -18.67 -23.55 -6.55
C ILE A 165 -19.27 -24.30 -7.74
N PHE A 166 -18.44 -24.82 -8.64
CA PHE A 166 -18.86 -25.44 -9.89
C PHE A 166 -18.75 -26.97 -9.88
N GLY A 167 -18.36 -27.58 -8.76
CA GLY A 167 -18.12 -29.01 -8.64
C GLY A 167 -16.87 -29.47 -9.41
N ASN A 168 -16.77 -30.78 -9.68
CA ASN A 168 -15.71 -31.36 -10.51
C ASN A 168 -15.88 -30.98 -12.00
N VAL A 169 -15.77 -29.69 -12.34
CA VAL A 169 -15.61 -29.25 -13.73
C VAL A 169 -14.34 -29.91 -14.27
N HIS A 170 -14.50 -30.76 -15.29
CA HIS A 170 -13.38 -31.42 -15.95
C HIS A 170 -12.34 -30.39 -16.37
N SER A 171 -11.09 -30.61 -15.99
CA SER A 171 -9.95 -29.72 -16.27
C SER A 171 -9.81 -29.35 -17.75
N SER A 172 -10.33 -30.19 -18.65
CA SER A 172 -10.37 -29.99 -20.10
C SER A 172 -11.32 -28.90 -20.60
N GLN A 173 -12.31 -28.48 -19.82
CA GLN A 173 -13.21 -27.37 -20.17
C GLN A 173 -12.71 -26.00 -19.67
N ARG A 174 -11.65 -26.01 -18.86
CA ARG A 174 -11.03 -24.78 -18.37
C ARG A 174 -10.10 -24.22 -19.45
N PRO A 175 -10.00 -22.90 -19.61
CA PRO A 175 -8.97 -22.30 -20.44
C PRO A 175 -7.60 -22.84 -20.00
N ASN A 176 -6.83 -23.38 -20.95
CA ASN A 176 -5.48 -23.85 -20.66
C ASN A 176 -4.66 -22.66 -20.19
N ARG A 177 -4.32 -22.62 -18.91
CA ARG A 177 -3.35 -21.67 -18.39
C ARG A 177 -2.00 -22.09 -18.98
N ILE A 178 -1.43 -21.26 -19.85
CA ILE A 178 -0.04 -21.39 -20.25
C ILE A 178 0.79 -21.02 -19.01
N LYS A 179 1.14 -22.03 -18.21
CA LYS A 179 2.02 -21.87 -17.05
C LYS A 179 3.44 -22.14 -17.51
N MET A 180 4.32 -21.15 -17.41
CA MET A 180 5.76 -21.37 -17.55
C MET A 180 6.20 -22.32 -16.42
N SER A 181 6.71 -23.50 -16.77
CA SER A 181 7.28 -24.42 -15.78
C SER A 181 8.67 -23.94 -15.35
N LEU A 182 9.12 -24.38 -14.17
CA LEU A 182 10.49 -24.06 -13.73
C LEU A 182 11.53 -24.64 -14.70
N GLU A 183 11.31 -25.86 -15.18
CA GLU A 183 12.19 -26.53 -16.15
C GLU A 183 12.32 -25.74 -17.46
N GLN A 184 11.19 -25.23 -17.97
CA GLN A 184 11.17 -24.37 -19.17
C GLN A 184 11.86 -23.04 -18.91
N ALA A 185 11.64 -22.43 -17.75
CA ALA A 185 12.29 -21.17 -17.39
C ALA A 185 13.81 -21.31 -17.31
N LEU A 186 14.32 -22.45 -16.82
CA LEU A 186 15.76 -22.74 -16.71
C LEU A 186 16.48 -22.87 -18.06
N GLU A 187 15.75 -22.93 -19.18
CA GLU A 187 16.33 -22.89 -20.52
C GLU A 187 16.74 -21.47 -20.95
N TYR A 188 16.20 -20.43 -20.31
CA TYR A 188 16.52 -19.03 -20.57
C TYR A 188 17.78 -18.58 -19.82
N GLU A 189 18.46 -17.54 -20.34
CA GLU A 189 19.63 -16.94 -19.68
C GLU A 189 19.29 -16.40 -18.29
N ASP A 190 18.17 -15.68 -18.20
CA ASP A 190 17.55 -15.29 -16.93
C ASP A 190 16.21 -16.03 -16.76
N PRO A 191 16.13 -17.05 -15.90
CA PRO A 191 14.89 -17.76 -15.63
C PRO A 191 13.87 -16.95 -14.84
N TYR A 192 14.24 -15.84 -14.20
CA TYR A 192 13.31 -15.00 -13.46
C TYR A 192 12.37 -14.24 -14.40
N ASP A 193 12.89 -13.69 -15.50
CA ASP A 193 12.12 -12.92 -16.50
C ASP A 193 10.88 -13.66 -17.04
N PRO A 194 10.99 -14.89 -17.60
CA PRO A 194 9.81 -15.62 -18.09
C PRO A 194 8.83 -16.01 -16.97
N LEU A 195 9.32 -16.25 -15.74
CA LEU A 195 8.46 -16.55 -14.60
C LEU A 195 7.68 -15.34 -14.10
N ILE A 196 8.33 -14.17 -14.07
CA ILE A 196 7.70 -12.90 -13.69
C ILE A 196 6.66 -12.49 -14.74
N LYS A 197 7.01 -12.56 -16.04
CA LYS A 197 6.09 -12.25 -17.15
C LYS A 197 4.88 -13.17 -17.20
N SER A 198 5.02 -14.42 -16.75
CA SER A 198 3.92 -15.39 -16.63
C SER A 198 3.21 -15.36 -15.28
N PHE A 199 3.52 -14.39 -14.40
CA PHE A 199 2.96 -14.21 -13.06
C PHE A 199 3.09 -15.45 -12.16
N ASN A 200 4.13 -16.26 -12.37
CA ASN A 200 4.37 -17.48 -11.62
C ASN A 200 5.19 -17.21 -10.34
N TRP A 201 4.65 -16.38 -9.46
CA TRP A 201 5.32 -15.89 -8.24
C TRP A 201 5.79 -16.99 -7.29
N ARG A 202 5.07 -18.13 -7.25
CA ARG A 202 5.48 -19.29 -6.45
C ARG A 202 6.81 -19.85 -6.93
N GLN A 203 6.98 -20.02 -8.24
CA GLN A 203 8.23 -20.55 -8.80
C GLN A 203 9.36 -19.54 -8.64
N VAL A 204 9.09 -18.24 -8.78
CA VAL A 204 10.06 -17.17 -8.48
C VAL A 204 10.58 -17.28 -7.05
N ALA A 205 9.68 -17.43 -6.06
CA ALA A 205 10.07 -17.53 -4.66
C ALA A 205 10.88 -18.81 -4.37
N LEU A 206 10.52 -19.95 -4.99
CA LEU A 206 11.26 -21.21 -4.85
C LEU A 206 12.63 -21.16 -5.51
N LEU A 207 12.73 -20.57 -6.69
CA LEU A 207 14.00 -20.38 -7.40
C LEU A 207 14.94 -19.47 -6.61
N ALA A 208 14.42 -18.37 -6.06
CA ALA A 208 15.18 -17.47 -5.20
C ALA A 208 15.71 -18.17 -3.94
N ARG A 209 14.94 -19.10 -3.34
CA ARG A 209 15.44 -19.95 -2.23
C ARG A 209 16.60 -20.83 -2.68
N ASN A 210 16.47 -21.50 -3.83
CA ASN A 210 17.51 -22.41 -4.32
C ASN A 210 18.82 -21.65 -4.61
N ASP A 211 18.68 -20.48 -5.23
CA ASP A 211 19.80 -19.59 -5.52
C ASP A 211 20.43 -19.06 -4.22
N LEU A 212 19.63 -18.65 -3.22
CA LEU A 212 20.14 -18.21 -1.91
C LEU A 212 21.01 -19.27 -1.24
N ILE A 213 20.51 -20.52 -1.17
CA ILE A 213 21.26 -21.63 -0.54
C ILE A 213 22.57 -21.92 -1.27
N SER A 214 22.60 -21.68 -2.59
CA SER A 214 23.78 -21.93 -3.44
C SER A 214 24.74 -20.74 -3.49
N THR A 215 24.34 -19.57 -2.99
CA THR A 215 25.14 -18.32 -3.04
C THR A 215 26.24 -18.35 -1.98
N HIS A 216 27.42 -17.82 -2.31
CA HIS A 216 28.51 -17.74 -1.34
C HIS A 216 28.25 -16.64 -0.29
N PRO A 217 28.52 -16.88 1.01
CA PRO A 217 28.24 -15.91 2.09
C PRO A 217 28.86 -14.51 1.89
N ALA A 218 29.98 -14.40 1.19
CA ALA A 218 30.63 -13.11 0.92
C ALA A 218 29.95 -12.30 -0.20
N ASP A 219 29.08 -12.90 -1.01
CA ASP A 219 28.37 -12.24 -2.10
C ASP A 219 27.13 -11.50 -1.58
N VAL A 220 27.36 -10.55 -0.67
CA VAL A 220 26.31 -9.85 0.09
C VAL A 220 25.27 -9.21 -0.84
N LYS A 221 25.69 -8.61 -1.96
CA LYS A 221 24.81 -7.94 -2.93
C LYS A 221 23.81 -8.93 -3.56
N ASP A 222 24.29 -10.10 -3.96
CA ASP A 222 23.45 -11.13 -4.58
C ASP A 222 22.49 -11.72 -3.55
N ILE A 223 22.96 -11.95 -2.31
CA ILE A 223 22.11 -12.38 -1.20
C ILE A 223 20.97 -11.37 -0.95
N MET A 224 21.27 -10.07 -0.87
CA MET A 224 20.27 -9.02 -0.66
C MET A 224 19.23 -8.99 -1.78
N HIS A 225 19.70 -9.03 -3.02
CA HIS A 225 18.84 -9.02 -4.19
C HIS A 225 17.91 -10.25 -4.22
N LEU A 226 18.43 -11.44 -3.94
CA LEU A 226 17.61 -12.67 -3.92
C LEU A 226 16.58 -12.66 -2.78
N TRP A 227 16.91 -12.12 -1.61
CA TRP A 227 15.94 -11.92 -0.52
C TRP A 227 14.83 -10.94 -0.94
N TYR A 228 15.19 -9.82 -1.58
CA TYR A 228 14.22 -8.87 -2.13
C TYR A 228 13.29 -9.53 -3.15
N VAL A 229 13.82 -10.31 -4.10
CA VAL A 229 13.02 -11.03 -5.10
C VAL A 229 12.09 -12.06 -4.44
N ARG A 230 12.62 -12.84 -3.49
CA ARG A 230 11.85 -13.85 -2.76
C ARG A 230 10.67 -13.23 -2.01
N TRP A 231 10.91 -12.21 -1.19
CA TRP A 231 9.86 -11.57 -0.42
C TRP A 231 8.88 -10.80 -1.30
N SER A 232 9.35 -10.13 -2.35
CA SER A 232 8.46 -9.50 -3.34
C SER A 232 7.50 -10.52 -3.95
N ALA A 233 7.98 -11.70 -4.33
CA ALA A 233 7.14 -12.78 -4.84
C ALA A 233 6.16 -13.31 -3.78
N MET A 234 6.59 -13.45 -2.52
CA MET A 234 5.72 -13.89 -1.42
C MET A 234 4.65 -12.84 -1.05
N ILE A 235 4.94 -11.54 -1.20
CA ILE A 235 3.97 -10.45 -1.04
C ILE A 235 2.87 -10.57 -2.10
N LYS A 236 3.22 -10.86 -3.36
CA LYS A 236 2.24 -11.11 -4.44
C LYS A 236 1.36 -12.33 -4.16
N LEU A 237 1.88 -13.31 -3.41
CA LEU A 237 1.13 -14.48 -2.93
C LEU A 237 0.38 -14.23 -1.61
N LYS A 238 0.50 -13.03 -1.03
CA LYS A 238 -0.10 -12.64 0.27
C LYS A 238 0.33 -13.53 1.46
N LEU A 239 1.54 -14.09 1.40
CA LEU A 239 2.08 -14.98 2.44
C LEU A 239 2.80 -14.20 3.55
N TYR A 240 2.12 -13.21 4.14
CA TYR A 240 2.73 -12.23 5.05
C TYR A 240 3.28 -12.86 6.33
N ASP A 241 2.62 -13.89 6.88
CA ASP A 241 3.09 -14.57 8.09
C ASP A 241 4.37 -15.36 7.84
N LEU A 242 4.53 -15.96 6.65
CA LEU A 242 5.77 -16.63 6.29
C LEU A 242 6.92 -15.62 6.15
N ILE A 243 6.66 -14.46 5.53
CA ILE A 243 7.66 -13.39 5.44
C ILE A 243 8.05 -12.92 6.85
N GLN A 244 7.08 -12.68 7.73
CA GLN A 244 7.36 -12.28 9.11
C GLN A 244 8.23 -13.33 9.82
N SER A 245 7.91 -14.63 9.68
CA SER A 245 8.71 -15.70 10.26
C SER A 245 10.15 -15.74 9.71
N GLU A 246 10.34 -15.44 8.42
CA GLU A 246 11.67 -15.34 7.81
C GLU A 246 12.43 -14.14 8.36
N ILE A 247 11.81 -12.96 8.45
CA ILE A 247 12.41 -11.76 9.06
C ILE A 247 12.81 -11.99 10.52
N ASP A 248 11.96 -12.64 11.30
CA ASP A 248 12.21 -12.92 12.72
C ASP A 248 13.40 -13.87 12.90
N LYS A 249 13.49 -14.92 12.06
CA LYS A 249 14.64 -15.84 12.04
C LYS A 249 15.92 -15.16 11.61
N LEU A 250 15.84 -14.21 10.68
CA LEU A 250 16.98 -13.41 10.25
C LEU A 250 17.45 -12.43 11.32
N LYS A 251 16.68 -12.28 12.42
CA LYS A 251 16.94 -11.34 13.51
C LYS A 251 17.43 -9.99 12.98
N ALA A 252 16.71 -9.42 12.03
CA ALA A 252 17.04 -8.13 11.44
C ALA A 252 17.19 -6.98 12.47
N ASN A 253 16.83 -7.22 13.74
CA ASN A 253 17.05 -6.31 14.85
C ASN A 253 18.49 -6.29 15.39
N GLU A 254 19.36 -7.22 14.97
CA GLU A 254 20.80 -7.26 15.29
C GLU A 254 21.64 -6.60 14.17
N LEU A 255 21.16 -5.46 13.62
CA LEU A 255 21.83 -4.71 12.54
C LEU A 255 23.30 -4.36 12.82
N GLN A 256 23.70 -4.31 14.10
CA GLN A 256 25.08 -4.07 14.51
C GLN A 256 26.05 -5.11 13.92
N GLU A 257 25.66 -6.38 13.84
CA GLU A 257 26.52 -7.44 13.28
C GLU A 257 26.67 -7.33 11.76
N MET A 258 25.82 -6.52 11.09
CA MET A 258 25.69 -6.39 9.64
C MET A 258 26.48 -5.18 9.09
N MET A 259 27.54 -4.76 9.76
CA MET A 259 28.43 -3.68 9.33
C MET A 259 29.65 -4.26 8.62
N TYR A 260 30.05 -3.71 7.46
CA TYR A 260 31.25 -4.16 6.74
C TYR A 260 32.52 -3.98 7.58
N GLU A 261 32.58 -2.93 8.39
CA GLU A 261 33.71 -2.57 9.25
C GLU A 261 34.08 -3.63 10.29
N LEU A 262 33.15 -4.54 10.62
CA LEU A 262 33.41 -5.64 11.54
C LEU A 262 34.18 -6.80 10.90
N TYR A 263 34.32 -6.81 9.57
CA TYR A 263 34.97 -7.89 8.81
C TYR A 263 36.00 -7.36 7.81
N PRO A 264 37.03 -6.60 8.27
CA PRO A 264 38.03 -5.99 7.38
C PRO A 264 38.86 -7.01 6.61
N ASP A 265 39.03 -8.21 7.15
CA ASP A 265 39.75 -9.31 6.50
C ASP A 265 39.04 -9.83 5.23
N ILE A 266 37.73 -9.61 5.13
CA ILE A 266 36.87 -10.09 4.03
C ILE A 266 36.46 -8.91 3.13
N PHE A 267 36.19 -7.74 3.72
CA PHE A 267 35.72 -6.55 3.03
C PHE A 267 36.60 -5.33 3.35
N PRO A 268 37.84 -5.27 2.84
CA PRO A 268 38.80 -4.22 3.22
C PRO A 268 38.40 -2.81 2.78
N ASP A 269 37.67 -2.67 1.67
CA ASP A 269 37.31 -1.38 1.06
C ASP A 269 35.80 -1.08 1.12
N GLN A 270 35.04 -1.81 1.94
CA GLN A 270 33.59 -1.57 2.11
C GLN A 270 33.29 -1.01 3.49
N SER A 271 32.33 -0.09 3.54
CA SER A 271 31.86 0.55 4.77
C SER A 271 30.34 0.65 4.76
N GLY A 272 29.75 0.75 5.94
CA GLY A 272 28.31 0.84 6.15
C GLY A 272 27.60 -0.50 6.28
N GLN A 273 26.29 -0.46 6.09
CA GLN A 273 25.40 -1.58 6.31
C GLN A 273 25.41 -2.57 5.14
N MET A 274 25.47 -3.87 5.46
CA MET A 274 25.35 -4.98 4.50
C MET A 274 23.93 -5.13 3.96
N VAL A 275 22.92 -4.75 4.75
CA VAL A 275 21.51 -4.84 4.37
C VAL A 275 21.16 -3.72 3.39
N SER A 276 20.59 -4.07 2.23
CA SER A 276 20.23 -3.08 1.22
C SER A 276 18.98 -2.28 1.60
N PHE A 277 18.88 -1.07 1.05
CA PHE A 277 17.74 -0.18 1.24
C PHE A 277 16.40 -0.82 0.87
N GLU A 278 16.36 -1.57 -0.24
CA GLU A 278 15.14 -2.20 -0.75
C GLU A 278 14.60 -3.25 0.23
N VAL A 279 15.50 -4.02 0.85
CA VAL A 279 15.15 -5.01 1.86
C VAL A 279 14.61 -4.33 3.12
N LEU A 280 15.24 -3.24 3.56
CA LEU A 280 14.77 -2.43 4.69
C LEU A 280 13.37 -1.86 4.43
N CYS A 281 13.12 -1.35 3.22
CA CYS A 281 11.80 -0.87 2.80
C CYS A 281 10.74 -1.98 2.83
N LEU A 282 11.06 -3.20 2.38
CA LEU A 282 10.13 -4.33 2.46
C LEU A 282 9.80 -4.73 3.92
N ILE A 283 10.80 -4.72 4.81
CA ILE A 283 10.61 -5.01 6.24
C ILE A 283 9.74 -3.92 6.89
N ALA A 284 9.94 -2.66 6.51
CA ALA A 284 9.13 -1.54 6.98
C ALA A 284 7.71 -1.57 6.40
N HIS A 285 7.53 -2.07 5.17
CA HIS A 285 6.22 -2.22 4.51
C HIS A 285 5.36 -3.30 5.15
N LEU A 286 5.94 -4.44 5.52
CA LEU A 286 5.19 -5.64 5.88
C LEU A 286 4.01 -5.43 6.86
N PRO A 287 4.10 -4.59 7.91
CA PRO A 287 2.97 -4.31 8.78
C PRO A 287 1.74 -3.76 8.06
N SER A 288 1.91 -2.85 7.09
CA SER A 288 0.76 -2.27 6.36
C SER A 288 0.11 -3.28 5.44
N LEU A 289 0.86 -4.24 4.89
CA LEU A 289 0.30 -5.37 4.14
C LEU A 289 -0.60 -6.27 5.00
N LYS A 290 -0.40 -6.26 6.33
CA LYS A 290 -1.25 -6.94 7.32
C LYS A 290 -2.35 -6.03 7.89
N GLY A 291 -2.49 -4.81 7.37
CA GLY A 291 -3.46 -3.80 7.81
C GLY A 291 -2.95 -2.85 8.91
N ASN A 292 -1.75 -3.06 9.46
CA ASN A 292 -1.18 -2.16 10.47
C ASN A 292 -0.32 -1.07 9.81
N HIS A 293 -1.01 -0.07 9.26
CA HIS A 293 -0.39 1.05 8.55
C HIS A 293 0.44 1.95 9.48
N HIS A 294 -0.03 2.21 10.71
CA HIS A 294 0.68 3.06 11.67
C HIS A 294 2.06 2.51 12.05
N GLU A 295 2.17 1.19 12.26
CA GLU A 295 3.47 0.57 12.53
C GLU A 295 4.40 0.65 11.31
N SER A 296 3.86 0.53 10.09
CA SER A 296 4.66 0.71 8.88
C SER A 296 5.18 2.15 8.75
N ILE A 297 4.31 3.14 8.97
CA ILE A 297 4.68 4.56 9.01
C ILE A 297 5.81 4.78 10.03
N HIS A 298 5.64 4.29 11.26
CA HIS A 298 6.65 4.41 12.32
C HIS A 298 8.00 3.77 11.93
N ARG A 299 8.00 2.60 11.27
CA ARG A 299 9.24 1.97 10.77
C ARG A 299 9.91 2.80 9.69
N ILE A 300 9.14 3.43 8.81
CA ILE A 300 9.69 4.30 7.76
C ILE A 300 10.29 5.57 8.36
N TYR A 301 9.63 6.18 9.36
CA TYR A 301 10.20 7.32 10.09
C TYR A 301 11.54 6.97 10.73
N LYS A 302 11.71 5.75 11.26
CA LYS A 302 13.02 5.29 11.77
C LYS A 302 14.09 5.17 10.68
N LEU A 303 13.70 4.81 9.45
CA LEU A 303 14.63 4.79 8.31
C LEU A 303 14.96 6.20 7.80
N MET A 304 14.00 7.13 7.87
CA MET A 304 14.21 8.52 7.47
C MET A 304 15.11 9.28 8.46
N TYR A 305 14.97 8.99 9.75
CA TYR A 305 15.67 9.66 10.83
C TYR A 305 16.44 8.66 11.69
N PRO A 306 17.58 8.14 11.17
CA PRO A 306 18.43 7.19 11.88
C PRO A 306 18.84 7.76 13.25
N GLN A 307 18.70 6.95 14.29
CA GLN A 307 18.93 7.37 15.69
C GLN A 307 20.26 6.85 16.23
N ARG A 308 20.79 5.79 15.62
CA ARG A 308 22.01 5.10 16.04
C ARG A 308 23.08 5.27 14.97
N PRO A 309 24.37 5.22 15.35
CA PRO A 309 25.47 5.45 14.41
C PRO A 309 25.62 4.34 13.36
N TRP A 310 25.04 3.16 13.58
CA TRP A 310 25.02 2.03 12.64
C TRP A 310 23.67 1.88 11.91
N ASP A 311 22.75 2.82 12.08
CA ASP A 311 21.50 2.82 11.31
C ASP A 311 21.80 3.25 9.86
N PHE A 312 21.01 2.71 8.93
CA PHE A 312 21.08 3.09 7.52
C PHE A 312 20.82 4.59 7.36
N ILE A 313 21.72 5.28 6.63
CA ILE A 313 21.58 6.70 6.32
C ILE A 313 21.10 6.81 4.87
N PRO A 314 19.84 7.22 4.63
CA PRO A 314 19.34 7.38 3.27
C PRO A 314 20.02 8.56 2.59
N ASP A 315 20.35 8.39 1.31
CA ASP A 315 20.67 9.53 0.44
C ASP A 315 19.41 10.37 0.15
N ASN A 316 19.57 11.52 -0.52
CA ASN A 316 18.43 12.39 -0.83
C ASN A 316 17.36 11.67 -1.66
N THR A 317 17.76 10.85 -2.63
CA THR A 317 16.82 10.13 -3.51
C THR A 317 16.00 9.11 -2.72
N GLN A 318 16.67 8.36 -1.84
CA GLN A 318 16.05 7.39 -0.94
C GLN A 318 15.17 8.08 0.09
N HIS A 319 15.58 9.24 0.60
CA HIS A 319 14.76 10.04 1.51
C HIS A 319 13.43 10.42 0.83
N TYR A 320 13.47 10.93 -0.41
CA TYR A 320 12.25 11.22 -1.17
C TYR A 320 11.38 9.99 -1.41
N GLN A 321 11.98 8.83 -1.69
CA GLN A 321 11.25 7.58 -1.84
C GLN A 321 10.52 7.20 -0.54
N LEU A 322 11.15 7.38 0.62
CA LEU A 322 10.53 7.14 1.92
C LEU A 322 9.40 8.14 2.21
N VAL A 323 9.56 9.42 1.88
CA VAL A 323 8.49 10.44 2.02
C VAL A 323 7.27 10.08 1.16
N LEU A 324 7.49 9.77 -0.12
CA LEU A 324 6.43 9.32 -1.03
C LEU A 324 5.74 8.04 -0.51
N TYR A 325 6.51 7.17 0.11
CA TYR A 325 5.98 5.97 0.73
C TYR A 325 5.03 6.32 1.90
N VAL A 326 5.42 7.24 2.78
CA VAL A 326 4.55 7.73 3.86
C VAL A 326 3.27 8.31 3.28
N VAL A 327 3.34 9.13 2.23
CA VAL A 327 2.17 9.67 1.53
C VAL A 327 1.23 8.54 1.07
N CYS A 328 1.75 7.49 0.44
CA CYS A 328 0.95 6.31 0.05
C CYS A 328 0.25 5.64 1.23
N LEU A 329 0.92 5.49 2.37
CA LEU A 329 0.32 4.90 3.57
C LEU A 329 -0.76 5.80 4.18
N LEU A 330 -0.54 7.11 4.18
CA LEU A 330 -1.53 8.09 4.66
C LEU A 330 -2.81 8.05 3.82
N ILE A 331 -2.67 7.91 2.50
CA ILE A 331 -3.81 7.73 1.60
C ILE A 331 -4.57 6.43 1.91
N GLN A 332 -3.85 5.33 2.22
CA GLN A 332 -4.48 4.05 2.58
C GLN A 332 -5.29 4.12 3.88
N ILE A 333 -4.82 4.89 4.88
CA ILE A 333 -5.58 5.15 6.11
C ILE A 333 -6.61 6.27 5.96
N SER A 334 -6.80 6.79 4.75
CA SER A 334 -7.72 7.90 4.43
C SER A 334 -7.40 9.24 5.13
N ASP A 335 -6.17 9.44 5.58
CA ASP A 335 -5.69 10.73 6.08
C ASP A 335 -5.19 11.60 4.92
N LEU A 336 -6.14 12.07 4.11
CA LEU A 336 -5.87 12.79 2.88
C LEU A 336 -5.30 14.19 3.13
N VAL A 337 -5.65 14.80 4.26
CA VAL A 337 -5.17 16.14 4.64
C VAL A 337 -3.68 16.09 4.98
N LEU A 338 -3.27 15.14 5.82
CA LEU A 338 -1.85 14.96 6.15
C LEU A 338 -1.05 14.50 4.93
N ALA A 339 -1.62 13.61 4.09
CA ALA A 339 -0.99 13.22 2.84
C ALA A 339 -0.72 14.43 1.93
N ALA A 340 -1.68 15.36 1.83
CA ALA A 340 -1.53 16.56 1.01
C ALA A 340 -0.51 17.53 1.59
N SER A 341 -0.47 17.71 2.91
CA SER A 341 0.52 18.58 3.54
C SER A 341 1.95 18.04 3.35
N VAL A 342 2.16 16.74 3.54
CA VAL A 342 3.47 16.09 3.35
C VAL A 342 3.90 16.17 1.88
N LEU A 343 2.99 15.89 0.94
CA LEU A 343 3.29 16.00 -0.50
C LEU A 343 3.58 17.44 -0.94
N ASN A 344 2.89 18.42 -0.36
CA ASN A 344 3.12 19.83 -0.64
C ASN A 344 4.47 20.33 -0.10
N GLU A 345 4.94 19.79 1.03
CA GLU A 345 6.29 20.05 1.54
C GLU A 345 7.34 19.48 0.57
N LEU A 346 7.16 18.24 0.12
CA LEU A 346 8.03 17.59 -0.86
C LEU A 346 8.09 18.34 -2.20
N LEU A 347 6.98 18.97 -2.60
CA LEU A 347 6.88 19.76 -3.83
C LEU A 347 7.75 21.03 -3.83
N GLN A 348 8.12 21.58 -2.67
CA GLN A 348 8.99 22.78 -2.61
C GLN A 348 10.37 22.53 -3.22
N GLU A 349 10.82 21.28 -3.22
CA GLU A 349 12.11 20.87 -3.79
C GLU A 349 11.98 20.42 -5.26
N HIS A 350 10.75 20.18 -5.73
CA HIS A 350 10.41 19.69 -7.06
C HIS A 350 9.35 20.56 -7.78
N GLU A 351 9.38 21.87 -7.56
CA GLU A 351 8.34 22.78 -8.06
C GLU A 351 8.18 22.75 -9.58
N SER A 352 9.22 22.36 -10.31
CA SER A 352 9.24 22.27 -11.78
C SER A 352 8.67 20.97 -12.35
N ASP A 353 8.33 19.97 -11.53
CA ASP A 353 7.84 18.67 -12.02
C ASP A 353 6.31 18.65 -12.14
N PRO A 354 5.73 18.66 -13.37
CA PRO A 354 4.29 18.65 -13.57
C PRO A 354 3.60 17.38 -13.05
N HIS A 355 4.31 16.24 -12.97
CA HIS A 355 3.73 14.99 -12.46
C HIS A 355 3.47 15.06 -10.95
N MET A 356 4.37 15.68 -10.20
CA MET A 356 4.23 15.89 -8.76
C MET A 356 3.06 16.82 -8.44
N TRP A 357 2.90 17.89 -9.23
CA TRP A 357 1.72 18.77 -9.12
C TRP A 357 0.43 18.02 -9.46
N SER A 358 0.41 17.22 -10.53
CA SER A 358 -0.76 16.40 -10.88
C SER A 358 -1.11 15.41 -9.78
N MET A 359 -0.12 14.81 -9.11
CA MET A 359 -0.32 13.95 -7.93
C MET A 359 -1.04 14.68 -6.80
N LEU A 360 -0.60 15.91 -6.48
CA LEU A 360 -1.25 16.74 -5.47
C LEU A 360 -2.69 17.11 -5.87
N GLY A 361 -2.92 17.49 -7.13
CA GLY A 361 -4.26 17.80 -7.63
C GLY A 361 -5.21 16.61 -7.54
N ARG A 362 -4.72 15.39 -7.81
CA ARG A 362 -5.51 14.15 -7.67
C ARG A 362 -5.79 13.80 -6.22
N LEU A 363 -4.90 14.15 -5.30
CA LEU A 363 -5.13 13.98 -3.87
C LEU A 363 -6.22 14.94 -3.36
N TYR A 364 -6.23 16.20 -3.81
CA TYR A 364 -7.32 17.14 -3.54
C TYR A 364 -8.65 16.70 -4.15
N LEU A 365 -8.65 16.13 -5.37
CA LEU A 365 -9.86 15.49 -5.92
C LEU A 365 -10.38 14.39 -4.99
N GLN A 366 -9.50 13.53 -4.47
CA GLN A 366 -9.90 12.46 -3.56
C GLN A 366 -10.41 13.00 -2.22
N ALA A 367 -9.88 14.13 -1.76
CA ALA A 367 -10.35 14.84 -0.57
C ALA A 367 -11.68 15.59 -0.79
N GLY A 368 -12.13 15.74 -2.05
CA GLY A 368 -13.36 16.46 -2.41
C GLY A 368 -13.17 17.96 -2.61
N ASP A 369 -11.93 18.47 -2.55
CA ASP A 369 -11.62 19.86 -2.85
C ASP A 369 -11.42 20.03 -4.37
N LEU A 370 -12.54 20.21 -5.06
CA LEU A 370 -12.59 20.34 -6.51
C LEU A 370 -11.97 21.65 -6.99
N GLU A 371 -12.05 22.72 -6.19
CA GLU A 371 -11.55 24.05 -6.56
C GLU A 371 -10.03 24.05 -6.58
N THR A 372 -9.39 23.64 -5.47
CA THR A 372 -7.94 23.54 -5.37
C THR A 372 -7.36 22.55 -6.39
N ALA A 373 -8.04 21.41 -6.61
CA ALA A 373 -7.63 20.46 -7.64
C ALA A 373 -7.61 21.08 -9.04
N LYS A 374 -8.64 21.87 -9.38
CA LYS A 374 -8.73 22.56 -10.68
C LYS A 374 -7.59 23.56 -10.87
N GLU A 375 -7.32 24.36 -9.85
CA GLU A 375 -6.22 25.34 -9.87
C GLU A 375 -4.88 24.67 -10.09
N ILE A 376 -4.62 23.54 -9.40
CA ILE A 376 -3.41 22.75 -9.58
C ILE A 376 -3.31 22.18 -11.01
N PHE A 377 -4.40 21.67 -11.58
CA PHE A 377 -4.37 21.17 -12.96
C PHE A 377 -4.11 22.27 -13.98
N PHE A 378 -4.64 23.48 -13.78
CA PHE A 378 -4.26 24.63 -14.62
C PHE A 378 -2.80 25.02 -14.44
N LYS A 379 -2.26 24.93 -13.22
CA LYS A 379 -0.83 25.14 -12.97
C LYS A 379 0.01 24.12 -13.76
N VAL A 380 -0.36 22.84 -13.75
CA VAL A 380 0.29 21.80 -14.56
C VAL A 380 0.23 22.12 -16.06
N GLU A 381 -0.93 22.51 -16.56
CA GLU A 381 -1.08 22.89 -17.97
C GLU A 381 -0.20 24.09 -18.34
N SER A 382 -0.10 25.09 -17.47
CA SER A 382 0.77 26.25 -17.67
C SER A 382 2.26 25.89 -17.69
N MET A 383 2.69 24.92 -16.88
CA MET A 383 4.06 24.40 -16.88
C MET A 383 4.40 23.69 -18.19
N LEU A 384 3.40 23.05 -18.80
CA LEU A 384 3.51 22.39 -20.10
C LEU A 384 3.33 23.36 -21.28
N GLY A 385 3.22 24.66 -21.04
CA GLY A 385 3.14 25.69 -22.07
C GLY A 385 1.76 25.91 -22.66
N LEU A 386 0.69 25.40 -22.03
CA LEU A 386 -0.68 25.72 -22.44
C LEU A 386 -1.06 27.14 -22.00
N PRO A 387 -1.95 27.82 -22.74
CA PRO A 387 -2.43 29.13 -22.37
C PRO A 387 -3.19 29.08 -21.03
N GLN A 388 -2.93 30.08 -20.18
CA GLN A 388 -3.71 30.26 -18.96
C GLN A 388 -5.18 30.46 -19.31
N SER A 389 -6.03 29.65 -18.70
CA SER A 389 -7.47 29.62 -18.95
C SER A 389 -8.21 29.27 -17.67
N THR A 390 -9.47 29.69 -17.57
CA THR A 390 -10.36 29.36 -16.45
C THR A 390 -11.17 28.09 -16.68
N GLU A 391 -11.15 27.59 -17.92
CA GLU A 391 -11.87 26.41 -18.40
C GLU A 391 -10.93 25.56 -19.27
N PHE A 392 -11.11 24.24 -19.22
CA PHE A 392 -10.31 23.32 -20.01
C PHE A 392 -10.61 23.48 -21.50
N GLN A 393 -9.66 24.06 -22.24
CA GLN A 393 -9.82 24.31 -23.67
C GLN A 393 -9.54 23.04 -24.48
N LYS A 394 -10.36 22.79 -25.50
CA LYS A 394 -10.14 21.71 -26.45
C LYS A 394 -9.07 22.11 -27.46
N LEU A 395 -7.94 21.42 -27.45
CA LEU A 395 -6.85 21.61 -28.41
C LEU A 395 -6.74 20.42 -29.36
N PRO A 396 -6.23 20.63 -30.59
CA PRO A 396 -5.99 19.56 -31.55
C PRO A 396 -4.89 18.60 -31.08
N GLU A 397 -3.91 19.13 -30.34
CA GLU A 397 -2.78 18.38 -29.80
C GLU A 397 -2.42 18.92 -28.41
N TYR A 398 -2.00 18.02 -27.52
CA TYR A 398 -1.59 18.34 -26.16
C TYR A 398 -0.14 17.87 -25.91
N PRO A 399 0.71 18.69 -25.27
CA PRO A 399 1.97 18.20 -24.71
C PRO A 399 1.68 17.24 -23.55
N GLN A 400 2.37 16.10 -23.50
CA GLN A 400 2.11 15.02 -22.52
C GLN A 400 0.61 14.70 -22.40
N PRO A 401 -0.02 14.21 -23.48
CA PRO A 401 -1.46 13.98 -23.53
C PRO A 401 -1.94 13.03 -22.42
N GLU A 402 -1.12 12.06 -22.02
CA GLU A 402 -1.37 11.16 -20.89
C GLU A 402 -1.58 11.89 -19.56
N LEU A 403 -0.86 12.99 -19.32
CA LEU A 403 -0.99 13.76 -18.08
C LEU A 403 -2.21 14.69 -18.15
N ILE A 404 -2.33 15.48 -19.21
CA ILE A 404 -3.38 16.51 -19.36
C ILE A 404 -4.77 15.89 -19.52
N LEU A 405 -4.91 14.89 -20.39
CA LEU A 405 -6.23 14.31 -20.66
C LEU A 405 -6.69 13.45 -19.48
N SER A 406 -5.78 12.78 -18.78
CA SER A 406 -6.15 12.00 -17.59
C SER A 406 -6.61 12.90 -16.44
N GLN A 407 -5.88 13.98 -16.12
CA GLN A 407 -6.28 14.88 -15.03
C GLN A 407 -7.61 15.59 -15.30
N ARG A 408 -7.88 15.99 -16.56
CA ARG A 408 -9.18 16.55 -16.96
C ARG A 408 -10.28 15.51 -16.86
N GLY A 409 -10.03 14.28 -17.34
CA GLY A 409 -10.97 13.18 -17.22
C GLY A 409 -11.34 12.87 -15.77
N PHE A 410 -10.35 12.87 -14.87
CA PHE A 410 -10.57 12.69 -13.43
C PHE A 410 -11.37 13.84 -12.82
N TYR A 411 -11.07 15.09 -13.18
CA TYR A 411 -11.83 16.25 -12.72
C TYR A 411 -13.29 16.20 -13.16
N TYR A 412 -13.55 15.98 -14.47
CA TYR A 412 -14.91 15.92 -15.00
C TYR A 412 -15.72 14.76 -14.39
N PHE A 413 -15.06 13.63 -14.14
CA PHE A 413 -15.69 12.53 -13.43
C PHE A 413 -16.05 12.93 -11.99
N ALA A 414 -15.16 13.61 -11.27
CA ALA A 414 -15.38 14.02 -9.89
C ALA A 414 -16.53 15.03 -9.74
N ILE A 415 -16.74 15.92 -10.72
CA ILE A 415 -17.88 16.85 -10.72
C ILE A 415 -19.20 16.22 -11.19
N GLY A 416 -19.16 14.95 -11.65
CA GLY A 416 -20.33 14.22 -12.17
C GLY A 416 -20.64 14.44 -13.64
N ASP A 417 -19.76 15.10 -14.41
CA ASP A 417 -19.90 15.23 -15.86
C ASP A 417 -19.24 14.03 -16.58
N TYR A 418 -19.94 12.91 -16.57
CA TYR A 418 -19.45 11.66 -17.15
C TYR A 418 -19.25 11.72 -18.66
N ASN A 419 -19.97 12.61 -19.36
CA ASN A 419 -19.85 12.75 -20.81
C ASN A 419 -18.55 13.46 -21.18
N GLU A 420 -18.22 14.56 -20.50
CA GLU A 420 -16.93 15.21 -20.71
C GLU A 420 -15.76 14.34 -20.24
N ALA A 421 -15.90 13.63 -19.12
CA ALA A 421 -14.89 12.65 -18.71
C ALA A 421 -14.63 11.58 -19.78
N LEU A 422 -15.70 11.03 -20.36
CA LEU A 422 -15.63 10.07 -21.47
C LEU A 422 -14.94 10.68 -22.70
N ASN A 423 -15.24 11.93 -23.05
CA ASN A 423 -14.59 12.63 -24.15
C ASN A 423 -13.07 12.74 -23.93
N GLN A 424 -12.63 13.11 -22.72
CA GLN A 424 -11.21 13.22 -22.40
C GLN A 424 -10.48 11.87 -22.47
N PHE A 425 -11.03 10.81 -21.86
CA PHE A 425 -10.39 9.50 -21.89
C PHE A 425 -10.43 8.84 -23.27
N THR A 426 -11.48 9.08 -24.05
CA THR A 426 -11.56 8.61 -25.43
C THR A 426 -10.51 9.31 -26.29
N GLN A 427 -10.35 10.63 -26.13
CA GLN A 427 -9.27 11.38 -26.80
C GLN A 427 -7.89 10.83 -26.39
N LEU A 428 -7.69 10.52 -25.10
CA LEU A 428 -6.45 9.92 -24.62
C LEU A 428 -6.16 8.59 -25.31
N LEU A 429 -7.16 7.69 -25.44
CA LEU A 429 -6.97 6.42 -26.14
C LEU A 429 -6.71 6.57 -27.64
N THR A 430 -7.21 7.65 -28.27
CA THR A 430 -6.87 7.93 -29.68
C THR A 430 -5.41 8.35 -29.86
N THR A 431 -4.84 9.07 -28.90
CA THR A 431 -3.44 9.52 -28.95
C THR A 431 -2.46 8.48 -28.39
N CYS A 432 -2.86 7.77 -27.32
CA CYS A 432 -2.06 6.80 -26.59
C CYS A 432 -2.83 5.48 -26.37
N PRO A 433 -2.92 4.59 -27.39
CA PRO A 433 -3.72 3.36 -27.32
C PRO A 433 -3.25 2.34 -26.25
N GLU A 434 -1.99 2.43 -25.83
CA GLU A 434 -1.36 1.55 -24.83
C GLU A 434 -1.68 1.96 -23.38
N TYR A 435 -2.37 3.09 -23.17
CA TYR A 435 -2.71 3.56 -21.83
C TYR A 435 -3.90 2.79 -21.25
N ASP A 436 -3.64 1.57 -20.76
CA ASP A 436 -4.66 0.61 -20.33
C ASP A 436 -5.60 1.15 -19.24
N SER A 437 -5.10 2.01 -18.35
CA SER A 437 -5.95 2.62 -17.31
C SER A 437 -7.03 3.52 -17.89
N ALA A 438 -6.82 4.15 -19.05
CA ALA A 438 -7.87 4.91 -19.72
C ALA A 438 -8.97 4.00 -20.29
N LYS A 439 -8.65 2.79 -20.73
CA LYS A 439 -9.67 1.81 -21.18
C LYS A 439 -10.64 1.50 -20.05
N ASN A 440 -10.09 1.22 -18.87
CA ASN A 440 -10.89 1.00 -17.66
C ASN A 440 -11.70 2.25 -17.29
N ASN A 441 -11.08 3.43 -17.32
CA ASN A 441 -11.78 4.68 -16.99
C ASN A 441 -12.92 5.00 -17.98
N VAL A 442 -12.77 4.69 -19.28
CA VAL A 442 -13.86 4.80 -20.25
C VAL A 442 -15.02 3.88 -19.89
N ALA A 443 -14.74 2.62 -19.57
CA ALA A 443 -15.77 1.66 -19.15
C ALA A 443 -16.53 2.13 -17.90
N ILE A 444 -15.80 2.68 -16.91
CA ILE A 444 -16.40 3.26 -15.70
C ILE A 444 -17.26 4.47 -16.07
N CYS A 445 -16.77 5.42 -16.86
CA CYS A 445 -17.55 6.58 -17.28
C CYS A 445 -18.84 6.17 -18.01
N GLN A 446 -18.76 5.17 -18.89
CA GLN A 446 -19.93 4.62 -19.59
C GLN A 446 -20.94 3.97 -18.65
N LEU A 447 -20.47 3.24 -17.63
CA LEU A 447 -21.33 2.66 -16.60
C LEU A 447 -22.11 3.77 -15.86
N TYR A 448 -21.42 4.81 -15.42
CA TYR A 448 -22.03 5.96 -14.73
C TYR A 448 -22.95 6.80 -15.61
N ALA A 449 -22.70 6.84 -16.92
CA ALA A 449 -23.58 7.44 -17.91
C ALA A 449 -24.82 6.56 -18.25
N GLY A 450 -24.92 5.35 -17.68
CA GLY A 450 -26.02 4.41 -17.94
C GLY A 450 -25.86 3.53 -19.18
N ASN A 451 -24.70 3.58 -19.85
CA ASN A 451 -24.40 2.87 -21.09
C ASN A 451 -23.77 1.49 -20.83
N VAL A 452 -24.45 0.63 -20.08
CA VAL A 452 -23.93 -0.68 -19.60
C VAL A 452 -23.42 -1.57 -20.75
N SER A 453 -24.14 -1.59 -21.88
CA SER A 453 -23.76 -2.38 -23.05
C SER A 453 -22.43 -1.93 -23.68
N GLN A 454 -22.12 -0.64 -23.62
CA GLN A 454 -20.85 -0.12 -24.10
C GLN A 454 -19.74 -0.41 -23.09
N ALA A 455 -20.01 -0.26 -21.79
CA ALA A 455 -19.04 -0.51 -20.73
C ALA A 455 -18.52 -1.96 -20.70
N SER A 456 -19.35 -2.92 -21.11
CA SER A 456 -18.98 -4.34 -21.19
C SER A 456 -18.08 -4.71 -22.37
N ARG A 457 -17.95 -3.84 -23.38
CA ARG A 457 -17.17 -4.06 -24.59
C ARG A 457 -15.79 -3.42 -24.43
#